data_AF-A0A9C8FUU8-F1
#
_entry.id   AF-A0A9C8FUU8-F1
#
_cell.length_a   1.000
_cell.length_b   1.000
_cell.length_c   1.000
_cell.angle_alpha   90.00
_cell.angle_beta   90.00
_cell.angle_gamma   90.00
#
_symmetry.space_group_name_H-M   'P 1'
#
loop_
_entity.id
_entity.type
_entity.pdbx_description
1 polymer ?
#
loop_
_entity_poly.entity_id
_entity_poly.type
_entity_poly.pdbx_seq_one_letter_code
_entity_poly.pdbx_strand_id
1 'polypeptide(L)'
;MGKDIIRNKRNLIKSRWPELKREESDRKQGVPLPPMQKNLEPGARLIDLPDPDELTRAFGQELSLSDAIGRRQSHRKYSREALKLQELAYLLWASQGVRKKSSKVTFRTVPSGGARQPFETYLFVQRVEELERGLYRYLPLDHQLAFLRPEGDFSAPLEELLDEALLQHNFGAAVSFIWTAIPYRSEWAFDTEAARLILLDAGHLCQNLYLSCEAVSCGTCAVGAFDQEKVDQLLRVDGEEEFCIYAAPVGKKPNTEC
;
A
#
# COMPACT_ATOMS: atom_id res chain seq x y z
N MET A 1 25.19 14.80 16.31
CA MET A 1 24.37 13.64 15.89
C MET A 1 25.28 12.63 15.20
N GLY A 2 25.56 11.51 15.88
CA GLY A 2 26.83 10.79 15.81
C GLY A 2 26.98 9.80 14.65
N LYS A 3 28.23 9.59 14.21
CA LYS A 3 28.62 8.64 13.16
C LYS A 3 28.08 7.21 13.42
N ASP A 4 27.88 6.82 14.67
CA ASP A 4 27.37 5.51 15.07
C ASP A 4 25.89 5.30 14.69
N ILE A 5 25.05 6.33 14.78
CA ILE A 5 23.65 6.25 14.34
C ILE A 5 23.60 6.01 12.83
N ILE A 6 24.42 6.74 12.06
CA ILE A 6 24.52 6.57 10.61
C ILE A 6 25.04 5.17 10.27
N ARG A 7 26.04 4.67 11.01
CA ARG A 7 26.58 3.32 10.83
C ARG A 7 25.52 2.26 11.11
N ASN A 8 24.73 2.40 12.17
CA ASN A 8 23.66 1.47 12.52
C ASN A 8 22.56 1.46 11.45
N LYS A 9 22.12 2.63 10.97
CA LYS A 9 21.16 2.73 9.85
C LYS A 9 21.68 2.06 8.57
N ARG A 10 22.97 2.21 8.25
CA ARG A 10 23.59 1.50 7.12
C ARG A 10 23.66 -0.01 7.33
N ASN A 11 23.84 -0.47 8.56
CA ASN A 11 23.87 -1.89 8.87
C ASN A 11 22.49 -2.55 8.73
N LEU A 12 21.40 -1.81 8.94
CA LEU A 12 20.03 -2.30 8.75
C LEU A 12 19.73 -2.68 7.29
N ILE A 13 20.33 -1.98 6.32
CA ILE A 13 20.09 -2.23 4.89
C ILE A 13 21.06 -3.24 4.24
N LYS A 14 22.05 -3.72 4.99
CA LYS A 14 22.97 -4.77 4.53
C LYS A 14 22.32 -6.12 4.66
N SER A 15 22.58 -6.98 3.69
CA SER A 15 22.23 -8.41 3.77
C SER A 15 23.17 -9.12 4.75
N ARG A 16 22.61 -9.89 5.68
CA ARG A 16 23.34 -10.78 6.60
C ARG A 16 22.84 -12.23 6.50
N TRP A 17 22.36 -12.63 5.32
CA TRP A 17 21.95 -14.02 5.05
C TRP A 17 22.93 -15.11 5.52
N PRO A 18 24.27 -14.94 5.43
CA PRO A 18 25.21 -15.94 5.98
C PRO A 18 25.18 -16.05 7.52
N GLU A 19 24.77 -14.97 8.20
CA GLU A 19 24.63 -14.90 9.66
C GLU A 19 23.24 -15.40 10.12
N LEU A 20 22.25 -15.44 9.20
CA LEU A 20 20.90 -15.88 9.50
C LEU A 20 20.86 -17.36 9.86
N LYS A 21 20.62 -17.63 11.13
CA LYS A 21 20.41 -18.99 11.64
C LYS A 21 18.97 -19.42 11.37
N ARG A 22 18.70 -19.89 10.15
CA ARG A 22 17.34 -20.24 9.71
C ARG A 22 16.61 -21.23 10.63
N GLU A 23 17.33 -22.13 11.30
CA GLU A 23 16.73 -23.08 12.25
C GLU A 23 16.16 -22.42 13.51
N GLU A 24 16.58 -21.17 13.80
CA GLU A 24 16.04 -20.37 14.91
C GLU A 24 14.73 -19.64 14.51
N SER A 25 14.36 -19.59 13.22
CA SER A 25 13.10 -18.96 12.81
C SER A 25 11.87 -19.73 13.28
N ASP A 26 10.82 -19.01 13.67
CA ASP A 26 9.51 -19.54 14.05
C ASP A 26 8.95 -20.55 13.04
N ARG A 27 9.15 -20.28 11.74
CA ARG A 27 8.82 -21.23 10.66
C ARG A 27 9.49 -22.58 10.82
N LYS A 28 10.79 -22.61 11.15
CA LYS A 28 11.54 -23.86 11.32
C LYS A 28 11.23 -24.54 12.65
N GLN A 29 10.85 -23.76 13.66
CA GLN A 29 10.36 -24.26 14.95
C GLN A 29 8.92 -24.79 14.90
N GLY A 30 8.22 -24.62 13.77
CA GLY A 30 6.86 -25.12 13.60
C GLY A 30 5.78 -24.26 14.24
N VAL A 31 6.10 -23.01 14.59
CA VAL A 31 5.10 -22.03 15.05
C VAL A 31 4.04 -21.84 13.96
N PRO A 32 2.75 -21.76 14.32
CA PRO A 32 1.68 -21.58 13.34
C PRO A 32 1.92 -20.39 12.40
N LEU A 33 1.52 -20.56 11.15
CA LEU A 33 1.63 -19.52 10.13
C LEU A 33 0.76 -18.31 10.52
N PRO A 34 1.30 -17.07 10.48
CA PRO A 34 0.49 -15.87 10.71
C PRO A 34 -0.57 -15.69 9.60
N PRO A 35 -1.70 -15.03 9.89
CA PRO A 35 -2.75 -14.76 8.92
C PRO A 35 -2.24 -14.03 7.67
N MET A 36 -2.70 -14.46 6.49
CA MET A 36 -2.33 -13.86 5.18
C MET A 36 -2.96 -12.46 4.94
N GLN A 37 -3.87 -12.07 5.82
CA GLN A 37 -4.59 -10.80 5.82
C GLN A 37 -5.01 -10.50 7.27
N LYS A 38 -5.05 -9.22 7.65
CA LYS A 38 -5.50 -8.82 8.98
C LYS A 38 -6.99 -9.10 9.10
N ASN A 39 -7.40 -9.63 10.26
CA ASN A 39 -8.82 -9.87 10.52
C ASN A 39 -9.60 -8.55 10.40
N LEU A 40 -10.84 -8.67 9.96
CA LEU A 40 -11.78 -7.56 9.91
C LEU A 40 -12.69 -7.62 11.12
N GLU A 41 -12.98 -6.47 11.72
CA GLU A 41 -13.96 -6.39 12.79
C GLU A 41 -15.33 -6.88 12.30
N PRO A 42 -16.06 -7.67 13.09
CA PRO A 42 -17.39 -8.11 12.72
C PRO A 42 -18.32 -6.94 12.39
N GLY A 43 -19.10 -7.08 11.31
CA GLY A 43 -20.09 -6.07 10.90
C GLY A 43 -19.53 -4.87 10.13
N ALA A 44 -18.25 -4.88 9.75
CA ALA A 44 -17.71 -3.86 8.85
C ALA A 44 -18.48 -3.83 7.51
N ARG A 45 -18.77 -2.62 7.02
CA ARG A 45 -19.44 -2.42 5.74
C ARG A 45 -18.47 -2.77 4.60
N LEU A 46 -18.83 -3.79 3.82
CA LEU A 46 -18.07 -4.24 2.67
C LEU A 46 -18.61 -3.65 1.37
N ILE A 47 -17.71 -3.38 0.43
CA ILE A 47 -18.01 -2.87 -0.90
C ILE A 47 -17.29 -3.77 -1.90
N ASP A 48 -18.08 -4.38 -2.79
CA ASP A 48 -17.56 -5.17 -3.91
C ASP A 48 -16.86 -4.28 -4.92
N LEU A 49 -15.68 -4.70 -5.36
CA LEU A 49 -14.97 -4.05 -6.44
C LEU A 49 -15.23 -4.78 -7.76
N PRO A 50 -15.20 -4.06 -8.90
CA PRO A 50 -15.30 -4.68 -10.23
C PRO A 50 -14.29 -5.82 -10.44
N ASP A 51 -14.68 -6.83 -11.20
CA ASP A 51 -13.87 -8.03 -11.38
C ASP A 51 -12.50 -7.74 -12.02
N PRO A 52 -11.39 -8.31 -11.50
CA PRO A 52 -10.06 -8.10 -12.05
C PRO A 52 -9.88 -8.43 -13.54
N ASP A 53 -10.55 -9.46 -14.07
CA ASP A 53 -10.44 -9.82 -15.49
C ASP A 53 -11.19 -8.82 -16.38
N GLU A 54 -12.26 -8.19 -15.86
CA GLU A 54 -12.91 -7.05 -16.51
C GLU A 54 -12.02 -5.80 -16.49
N LEU A 55 -11.43 -5.49 -15.34
CA LEU A 55 -10.54 -4.34 -15.18
C LEU A 55 -9.31 -4.42 -16.09
N THR A 56 -8.70 -5.60 -16.19
CA THR A 56 -7.53 -5.81 -17.07
C THR A 56 -7.89 -5.76 -18.55
N ARG A 57 -9.11 -6.16 -18.95
CA ARG A 57 -9.61 -5.93 -20.31
C ARG A 57 -9.87 -4.46 -20.59
N ALA A 58 -10.40 -3.72 -19.61
CA ALA A 58 -10.71 -2.30 -19.75
C ALA A 58 -9.46 -1.41 -19.83
N PHE A 59 -8.44 -1.66 -18.99
CA PHE A 59 -7.29 -0.75 -18.87
C PHE A 59 -5.95 -1.36 -19.32
N GLY A 60 -5.86 -2.69 -19.41
CA GLY A 60 -4.59 -3.39 -19.65
C GLY A 60 -4.17 -3.54 -21.11
N GLN A 61 -5.02 -3.19 -22.08
CA GLN A 61 -4.74 -3.44 -23.51
C GLN A 61 -4.15 -2.24 -24.26
N GLU A 62 -4.39 -1.01 -23.80
CA GLU A 62 -4.03 0.20 -24.57
C GLU A 62 -2.60 0.72 -24.27
N LEU A 63 -1.97 0.25 -23.19
CA LEU A 63 -0.67 0.73 -22.75
C LEU A 63 0.34 -0.42 -22.65
N SER A 64 1.40 -0.36 -23.46
CA SER A 64 2.49 -1.33 -23.33
C SER A 64 3.30 -1.09 -22.05
N LEU A 65 3.97 -2.13 -21.54
CA LEU A 65 4.87 -2.00 -20.39
C LEU A 65 5.97 -0.95 -20.63
N SER A 66 6.54 -0.92 -21.85
CA SER A 66 7.56 0.06 -22.23
C SER A 66 7.02 1.49 -22.20
N ASP A 67 5.79 1.70 -22.65
CA ASP A 67 5.13 3.01 -22.57
C ASP A 67 4.87 3.42 -21.13
N ALA A 68 4.37 2.50 -20.29
CA ALA A 68 4.13 2.79 -18.86
C ALA A 68 5.44 3.21 -18.16
N ILE A 69 6.54 2.49 -18.40
CA ILE A 69 7.85 2.82 -17.84
C ILE A 69 8.35 4.18 -18.35
N GLY A 70 8.21 4.44 -19.66
CA GLY A 70 8.68 5.66 -20.30
C GLY A 70 7.88 6.91 -19.91
N ARG A 71 6.56 6.78 -19.68
CA ARG A 71 5.67 7.89 -19.32
C ARG A 71 5.63 8.18 -17.82
N ARG A 72 5.92 7.17 -16.99
CA ARG A 72 5.85 7.30 -15.53
C ARG A 72 6.68 8.48 -15.04
N GLN A 73 6.06 9.29 -14.19
CA GLN A 73 6.70 10.39 -13.46
C GLN A 73 6.00 10.63 -12.11
N SER A 74 6.68 11.33 -11.20
CA SER A 74 6.08 11.71 -9.91
C SER A 74 5.18 12.94 -10.10
N HIS A 75 3.88 12.73 -10.03
CA HIS A 75 2.87 13.77 -10.15
C HIS A 75 2.51 14.35 -8.78
N ARG A 76 2.75 15.66 -8.60
CA ARG A 76 2.49 16.41 -7.35
C ARG A 76 1.42 17.49 -7.51
N LYS A 77 0.70 17.44 -8.62
CA LYS A 77 -0.44 18.30 -8.94
C LYS A 77 -1.50 17.39 -9.53
N TYR A 78 -2.70 17.45 -8.98
CA TYR A 78 -3.85 16.66 -9.43
C TYR A 78 -4.98 17.61 -9.86
N SER A 79 -5.84 17.15 -10.77
CA SER A 79 -7.09 17.84 -11.03
C SER A 79 -8.08 17.61 -9.87
N ARG A 80 -9.17 18.38 -9.86
CA ARG A 80 -10.26 18.20 -8.88
C ARG A 80 -11.26 17.11 -9.30
N GLU A 81 -11.05 16.47 -10.45
CA GLU A 81 -11.88 15.35 -10.91
C GLU A 81 -11.79 14.17 -9.93
N ALA A 82 -12.90 13.43 -9.83
CA ALA A 82 -12.96 12.20 -9.06
C ALA A 82 -12.33 11.05 -9.86
N LEU A 83 -11.82 10.05 -9.13
CA LEU A 83 -11.54 8.74 -9.75
C LEU A 83 -12.84 7.97 -9.89
N LYS A 84 -12.97 7.20 -10.97
CA LYS A 84 -14.02 6.18 -11.07
C LYS A 84 -13.70 5.01 -10.14
N LEU A 85 -14.72 4.32 -9.65
CA LEU A 85 -14.53 3.12 -8.81
C LEU A 85 -13.68 2.04 -9.51
N GLN A 86 -13.91 1.85 -10.82
CA GLN A 86 -13.13 0.91 -11.65
C GLN A 86 -11.63 1.27 -11.70
N GLU A 87 -11.29 2.55 -11.75
CA GLU A 87 -9.91 3.00 -11.78
C GLU A 87 -9.22 2.72 -10.45
N LEU A 88 -9.88 3.02 -9.33
CA LEU A 88 -9.38 2.67 -7.99
C LEU A 88 -9.20 1.15 -7.85
N ALA A 89 -10.20 0.37 -8.27
CA ALA A 89 -10.15 -1.09 -8.20
C ALA A 89 -8.98 -1.67 -9.02
N TYR A 90 -8.73 -1.13 -10.21
CA TYR A 90 -7.59 -1.52 -11.03
C TYR A 90 -6.25 -1.23 -10.34
N LEU A 91 -6.10 -0.07 -9.71
CA LEU A 91 -4.89 0.30 -8.96
C LEU A 91 -4.67 -0.60 -7.73
N LEU A 92 -5.74 -0.98 -7.03
CA LEU A 92 -5.69 -1.92 -5.90
C LEU A 92 -5.31 -3.34 -6.34
N TRP A 93 -5.90 -3.81 -7.43
CA TRP A 93 -5.52 -5.09 -8.04
C TRP A 93 -4.06 -5.08 -8.49
N ALA A 94 -3.60 -4.03 -9.15
CA ALA A 94 -2.24 -3.99 -9.66
C ALA A 94 -1.18 -3.92 -8.55
N SER A 95 -1.51 -3.32 -7.40
CA SER A 95 -0.62 -3.22 -6.24
C SER A 95 -0.67 -4.43 -5.31
N GLN A 96 -1.83 -5.08 -5.12
CA GLN A 96 -1.98 -6.18 -4.15
C GLN A 96 -2.93 -7.32 -4.57
N GLY A 97 -3.45 -7.34 -5.79
CA GLY A 97 -4.37 -8.37 -6.29
C GLY A 97 -3.81 -9.79 -6.16
N VAL A 98 -4.66 -10.74 -5.76
CA VAL A 98 -4.29 -12.15 -5.60
C VAL A 98 -4.45 -12.87 -6.93
N ARG A 99 -3.36 -13.47 -7.42
CA ARG A 99 -3.34 -14.27 -8.65
C ARG A 99 -3.55 -15.75 -8.38
N LYS A 100 -3.05 -16.23 -7.24
CA LYS A 100 -3.19 -17.62 -6.80
C LYS A 100 -3.14 -17.70 -5.29
N LYS A 101 -4.05 -18.46 -4.70
CA LYS A 101 -4.11 -18.74 -3.26
C LYS A 101 -3.84 -20.22 -3.00
N SER A 102 -3.13 -20.49 -1.91
CA SER A 102 -3.00 -21.81 -1.30
C SER A 102 -3.35 -21.72 0.19
N SER A 103 -3.30 -22.83 0.91
CA SER A 103 -3.46 -22.82 2.37
C SER A 103 -2.34 -22.10 3.13
N LYS A 104 -1.19 -21.84 2.50
CA LYS A 104 0.02 -21.30 3.18
C LYS A 104 0.50 -19.94 2.66
N VAL A 105 0.14 -19.58 1.43
CA VAL A 105 0.61 -18.37 0.75
C VAL A 105 -0.40 -17.86 -0.27
N THR A 106 -0.34 -16.55 -0.51
CA THR A 106 -0.91 -15.89 -1.69
C THR A 106 0.19 -15.41 -2.62
N PHE A 107 0.08 -15.73 -3.90
CA PHE A 107 0.85 -15.10 -4.97
C PHE A 107 0.08 -13.87 -5.45
N ARG A 108 0.70 -12.70 -5.37
CA ARG A 108 0.08 -11.42 -5.73
C ARG A 108 0.65 -10.89 -7.05
N THR A 109 0.08 -9.80 -7.55
CA THR A 109 0.57 -9.03 -8.69
C THR A 109 1.95 -8.41 -8.43
N VAL A 110 2.34 -8.30 -7.16
CA VAL A 110 3.66 -7.85 -6.70
C VAL A 110 4.45 -9.01 -6.08
N PRO A 111 5.78 -9.08 -6.30
CA PRO A 111 6.63 -10.03 -5.62
C PRO A 111 6.73 -9.70 -4.12
N SER A 112 6.94 -10.72 -3.30
CA SER A 112 7.28 -10.57 -1.90
C SER A 112 8.21 -11.69 -1.45
N GLY A 113 9.19 -11.38 -0.62
CA GLY A 113 10.10 -12.36 -0.03
C GLY A 113 9.33 -13.53 0.60
N GLY A 114 9.56 -14.76 0.11
CA GLY A 114 8.85 -15.95 0.62
C GLY A 114 7.32 -15.93 0.48
N ALA A 115 6.77 -15.06 -0.37
CA ALA A 115 5.35 -14.77 -0.49
C ALA A 115 4.70 -14.45 0.87
N ARG A 116 5.40 -13.70 1.72
CA ARG A 116 4.95 -13.34 3.08
C ARG A 116 3.90 -12.24 3.09
N GLN A 117 3.96 -11.31 2.13
CA GLN A 117 2.95 -10.27 1.93
C GLN A 117 2.67 -9.49 3.24
N PRO A 118 3.69 -8.80 3.78
CA PRO A 118 3.62 -8.17 5.10
C PRO A 118 2.63 -6.99 5.18
N PHE A 119 2.07 -6.55 4.05
CA PHE A 119 1.38 -5.28 3.97
C PHE A 119 -0.14 -5.39 4.08
N GLU A 120 -0.74 -4.42 4.77
CA GLU A 120 -2.14 -4.03 4.59
C GLU A 120 -2.18 -2.75 3.73
N THR A 121 -3.25 -2.57 2.95
CA THR A 121 -3.45 -1.36 2.15
C THR A 121 -4.65 -0.60 2.68
N TYR A 122 -4.40 0.57 3.25
CA TYR A 122 -5.43 1.51 3.68
C TYR A 122 -5.57 2.62 2.65
N LEU A 123 -6.79 3.16 2.56
CA LEU A 123 -7.12 4.25 1.68
C LEU A 123 -7.81 5.33 2.48
N PHE A 124 -7.27 6.52 2.46
CA PHE A 124 -8.06 7.70 2.75
C PHE A 124 -8.70 8.14 1.44
N VAL A 125 -10.03 8.04 1.34
CA VAL A 125 -10.80 8.41 0.14
C VAL A 125 -11.37 9.82 0.31
N GLN A 126 -11.05 10.71 -0.64
CA GLN A 126 -11.50 12.11 -0.65
C GLN A 126 -12.43 12.39 -1.85
N ARG A 127 -12.13 11.82 -3.02
CA ARG A 127 -12.87 12.04 -4.28
C ARG A 127 -12.82 10.79 -5.16
N VAL A 128 -13.63 9.79 -4.84
CA VAL A 128 -13.84 8.60 -5.68
C VAL A 128 -15.34 8.44 -5.86
N GLU A 129 -15.77 8.23 -7.11
CA GLU A 129 -17.19 7.99 -7.43
C GLU A 129 -17.71 6.79 -6.64
N GLU A 130 -18.97 6.88 -6.20
CA GLU A 130 -19.68 5.81 -5.46
C GLU A 130 -19.12 5.50 -4.06
N LEU A 131 -18.04 6.16 -3.63
CA LEU A 131 -17.47 6.00 -2.29
C LEU A 131 -17.66 7.25 -1.44
N GLU A 132 -18.09 7.04 -0.19
CA GLU A 132 -18.12 8.10 0.81
C GLU A 132 -16.69 8.50 1.21
N ARG A 133 -16.50 9.77 1.60
CA ARG A 133 -15.22 10.24 2.15
C ARG A 133 -14.93 9.55 3.48
N GLY A 134 -13.74 9.02 3.64
CA GLY A 134 -13.40 8.25 4.84
C GLY A 134 -12.17 7.38 4.71
N LEU A 135 -11.98 6.52 5.71
CA LEU A 135 -10.93 5.52 5.78
C LEU A 135 -11.48 4.16 5.37
N TYR A 136 -10.77 3.50 4.47
CA TYR A 136 -11.05 2.16 3.99
C TYR A 136 -9.82 1.27 4.14
N ARG A 137 -10.03 -0.04 4.16
CA ARG A 137 -8.97 -1.05 4.00
C ARG A 137 -9.31 -1.96 2.85
N TYR A 138 -8.34 -2.19 1.97
CA TYR A 138 -8.48 -3.14 0.88
C TYR A 138 -8.31 -4.57 1.37
N LEU A 139 -9.22 -5.43 0.95
CA LEU A 139 -9.25 -6.83 1.26
C LEU A 139 -8.81 -7.65 0.04
N PRO A 140 -7.51 -7.95 -0.14
CA PRO A 140 -7.01 -8.58 -1.36
C PRO A 140 -7.51 -10.02 -1.59
N LEU A 141 -7.91 -10.74 -0.53
CA LEU A 141 -8.40 -12.13 -0.67
C LEU A 141 -9.75 -12.21 -1.36
N ASP A 142 -10.59 -11.20 -1.14
CA ASP A 142 -11.98 -11.15 -1.60
C ASP A 142 -12.19 -10.07 -2.66
N HIS A 143 -11.15 -9.26 -2.94
CA HIS A 143 -11.20 -8.10 -3.83
C HIS A 143 -12.31 -7.10 -3.44
N GLN A 144 -12.30 -6.67 -2.18
CA GLN A 144 -13.31 -5.77 -1.61
C GLN A 144 -12.66 -4.60 -0.88
N LEU A 145 -13.44 -3.55 -0.63
CA LEU A 145 -13.10 -2.52 0.35
C LEU A 145 -13.93 -2.73 1.63
N ALA A 146 -13.25 -2.71 2.78
CA ALA A 146 -13.90 -2.52 4.06
C ALA A 146 -13.94 -1.03 4.38
N PHE A 147 -15.13 -0.46 4.54
CA PHE A 147 -15.29 0.90 5.06
C PHE A 147 -15.10 0.88 6.57
N LEU A 148 -14.06 1.57 7.04
CA LEU A 148 -13.69 1.56 8.45
C LEU A 148 -14.32 2.74 9.18
N ARG A 149 -14.23 3.95 8.61
CA ARG A 149 -14.67 5.18 9.28
C ARG A 149 -15.07 6.26 8.27
N PRO A 150 -16.21 6.96 8.45
CA PRO A 150 -16.53 8.16 7.69
C PRO A 150 -15.60 9.32 8.07
N GLU A 151 -15.47 10.31 7.18
CA GLU A 151 -14.74 11.56 7.46
C GLU A 151 -15.25 12.28 8.72
N GLY A 152 -16.55 12.19 9.00
CA GLY A 152 -17.16 12.82 10.19
C GLY A 152 -16.65 12.29 11.53
N ASP A 153 -15.98 11.13 11.55
CA ASP A 153 -15.37 10.56 12.75
C ASP A 153 -13.96 11.11 13.04
N PHE A 154 -13.41 11.95 12.16
CA PHE A 154 -12.10 12.58 12.33
C PHE A 154 -12.22 13.95 13.00
N SER A 155 -11.17 14.37 13.70
CA SER A 155 -11.16 15.62 14.48
C SER A 155 -11.13 16.90 13.63
N ALA A 156 -10.79 16.77 12.36
CA ALA A 156 -10.71 17.84 11.37
C ALA A 156 -10.95 17.24 9.96
N PRO A 157 -11.15 18.06 8.92
CA PRO A 157 -11.26 17.56 7.55
C PRO A 157 -10.09 16.65 7.16
N LEU A 158 -10.37 15.56 6.42
CA LEU A 158 -9.34 14.58 6.06
C LEU A 158 -8.19 15.20 5.25
N GLU A 159 -8.48 16.17 4.39
CA GLU A 159 -7.46 16.86 3.58
C GLU A 159 -6.42 17.55 4.47
N GLU A 160 -6.85 18.24 5.53
CA GLU A 160 -5.97 18.94 6.49
C GLU A 160 -5.13 17.95 7.30
N LEU A 161 -5.76 16.90 7.83
CA LEU A 161 -5.07 15.86 8.63
C LEU A 161 -4.03 15.12 7.79
N LEU A 162 -4.33 14.82 6.53
CA LEU A 162 -3.39 14.16 5.62
C LEU A 162 -2.27 15.08 5.19
N ASP A 163 -2.54 16.36 4.94
CA ASP A 163 -1.47 17.33 4.66
C ASP A 163 -0.54 17.48 5.86
N GLU A 164 -1.06 17.48 7.09
CA GLU A 164 -0.21 17.50 8.28
C GLU A 164 0.61 16.20 8.41
N ALA A 165 -0.05 15.05 8.37
CA ALA A 165 0.57 13.75 8.58
C ALA A 165 1.58 13.39 7.47
N LEU A 166 1.31 13.77 6.22
CA LEU A 166 2.21 13.56 5.08
C LEU A 166 3.15 14.75 4.83
N LEU A 167 3.32 15.64 5.80
CA LEU A 167 4.25 16.78 5.72
C LEU A 167 4.07 17.62 4.45
N GLN A 168 2.83 17.92 4.10
CA GLN A 168 2.38 18.68 2.93
C GLN A 168 2.59 17.95 1.59
N HIS A 169 2.74 16.63 1.62
CA HIS A 169 2.87 15.79 0.42
C HIS A 169 1.58 15.02 0.08
N ASN A 170 0.40 15.45 0.56
CA ASN A 170 -0.88 14.87 0.10
C ASN A 170 -1.33 15.46 -1.24
N PHE A 171 -0.91 16.70 -1.55
CA PHE A 171 -1.08 17.39 -2.85
C PHE A 171 -2.53 17.51 -3.33
N GLY A 172 -3.52 17.50 -2.43
CA GLY A 172 -4.93 17.51 -2.80
C GLY A 172 -5.38 16.25 -3.56
N ALA A 173 -4.76 15.09 -3.27
CA ALA A 173 -5.10 13.79 -3.84
C ALA A 173 -6.60 13.48 -3.79
N ALA A 174 -7.05 12.65 -4.72
CA ALA A 174 -8.40 12.11 -4.71
C ALA A 174 -8.50 10.91 -3.76
N VAL A 175 -7.41 10.16 -3.60
CA VAL A 175 -7.27 9.06 -2.65
C VAL A 175 -5.80 8.93 -2.26
N SER A 176 -5.53 8.69 -0.98
CA SER A 176 -4.18 8.45 -0.47
C SER A 176 -4.04 7.00 -0.04
N PHE A 177 -3.18 6.27 -0.77
CA PHE A 177 -2.80 4.90 -0.45
C PHE A 177 -1.77 4.95 0.68
N ILE A 178 -2.07 4.26 1.78
CA ILE A 178 -1.16 4.11 2.90
C ILE A 178 -0.92 2.63 3.13
N TRP A 179 0.34 2.22 3.03
CA TRP A 179 0.75 0.85 3.29
C TRP A 179 1.34 0.76 4.68
N THR A 180 0.71 -0.06 5.51
CA THR A 180 1.30 -0.51 6.77
C THR A 180 2.02 -1.83 6.55
N ALA A 181 2.96 -2.15 7.42
CA ALA A 181 3.51 -3.49 7.52
C ALA A 181 3.09 -4.10 8.85
N ILE A 182 2.80 -5.41 8.82
CA ILE A 182 2.79 -6.30 9.98
C ILE A 182 4.10 -7.10 9.89
N PRO A 183 5.20 -6.66 10.52
CA PRO A 183 6.53 -7.20 10.28
C PRO A 183 6.61 -8.71 10.55
N TYR A 184 5.87 -9.18 11.56
CA TYR A 184 5.87 -10.58 11.98
C TYR A 184 5.53 -11.57 10.85
N ARG A 185 4.74 -11.18 9.85
CA ARG A 185 4.48 -12.03 8.66
C ARG A 185 5.76 -12.43 7.94
N SER A 186 6.74 -11.53 7.90
CA SER A 186 8.04 -11.76 7.28
C SER A 186 9.06 -12.32 8.28
N GLU A 187 9.06 -11.82 9.52
CA GLU A 187 9.96 -12.28 10.60
C GLU A 187 9.75 -13.75 10.92
N TRP A 188 8.50 -14.22 10.89
CA TRP A 188 8.18 -15.64 11.05
C TRP A 188 9.03 -16.56 10.14
N ALA A 189 9.35 -16.10 8.92
CA ALA A 189 10.17 -16.85 7.96
C ALA A 189 11.65 -16.48 7.94
N PHE A 190 11.99 -15.23 8.27
CA PHE A 190 13.30 -14.63 7.96
C PHE A 190 13.95 -13.89 9.13
N ASP A 191 13.30 -13.85 10.29
CA ASP A 191 13.78 -13.22 11.52
C ASP A 191 14.41 -11.85 11.21
N THR A 192 15.66 -11.61 11.60
CA THR A 192 16.38 -10.34 11.41
C THR A 192 16.52 -9.86 9.96
N GLU A 193 16.38 -10.72 8.95
CA GLU A 193 16.42 -10.30 7.53
C GLU A 193 15.07 -9.77 7.01
N ALA A 194 13.99 -9.91 7.79
CA ALA A 194 12.64 -9.51 7.38
C ALA A 194 12.52 -8.01 7.09
N ALA A 195 13.09 -7.15 7.95
CA ALA A 195 13.00 -5.69 7.81
C ALA A 195 13.49 -5.21 6.43
N ARG A 196 14.64 -5.73 5.97
CA ARG A 196 15.19 -5.40 4.66
C ARG A 196 14.28 -5.89 3.53
N LEU A 197 13.72 -7.08 3.63
CA LEU A 197 12.79 -7.62 2.63
C LEU A 197 11.49 -6.82 2.56
N ILE A 198 10.93 -6.41 3.70
CA ILE A 198 9.74 -5.55 3.76
C ILE A 198 10.00 -4.27 2.97
N LEU A 199 11.13 -3.58 3.17
CA LEU A 199 11.42 -2.34 2.45
C LEU A 199 11.61 -2.55 0.93
N LEU A 200 12.17 -3.68 0.50
CA LEU A 200 12.29 -4.03 -0.92
C LEU A 200 10.91 -4.31 -1.53
N ASP A 201 10.09 -5.11 -0.84
CA ASP A 201 8.74 -5.46 -1.27
C ASP A 201 7.85 -4.21 -1.40
N ALA A 202 8.03 -3.22 -0.51
CA ALA A 202 7.33 -1.94 -0.56
C ALA A 202 7.63 -1.14 -1.84
N GLY A 203 8.89 -1.17 -2.28
CA GLY A 203 9.32 -0.54 -3.53
C GLY A 203 8.67 -1.19 -4.75
N HIS A 204 8.58 -2.53 -4.76
CA HIS A 204 7.87 -3.26 -5.82
C HIS A 204 6.39 -2.87 -5.87
N LEU A 205 5.76 -2.78 -4.70
CA LEU A 205 4.36 -2.43 -4.59
C LEU A 205 4.06 -1.04 -5.13
N CYS A 206 4.80 -0.03 -4.66
CA CYS A 206 4.56 1.34 -5.10
C CYS A 206 4.95 1.55 -6.56
N GLN A 207 5.96 0.84 -7.07
CA GLN A 207 6.30 0.90 -8.50
C GLN A 207 5.16 0.35 -9.37
N ASN A 208 4.50 -0.73 -8.96
CA ASN A 208 3.30 -1.21 -9.65
C ASN A 208 2.18 -0.16 -9.63
N LEU A 209 1.95 0.54 -8.51
CA LEU A 209 0.98 1.64 -8.46
C LEU A 209 1.33 2.73 -9.47
N TYR A 210 2.60 3.15 -9.51
CA TYR A 210 3.12 4.14 -10.45
C TYR A 210 2.84 3.78 -11.91
N LEU A 211 3.14 2.54 -12.31
CA LEU A 211 2.93 2.07 -13.69
C LEU A 211 1.45 1.96 -14.01
N SER A 212 0.64 1.51 -13.05
CA SER A 212 -0.79 1.29 -13.26
C SER A 212 -1.58 2.59 -13.32
N CYS A 213 -1.10 3.64 -12.65
CA CYS A 213 -1.65 4.99 -12.77
C CYS A 213 -1.67 5.47 -14.23
N GLU A 214 -0.64 5.14 -15.03
CA GLU A 214 -0.59 5.51 -16.45
C GLU A 214 -1.74 4.91 -17.27
N ALA A 215 -2.19 3.70 -16.94
CA ALA A 215 -3.26 3.01 -17.66
C ALA A 215 -4.66 3.62 -17.39
N VAL A 216 -4.84 4.33 -16.29
CA VAL A 216 -6.11 4.95 -15.88
C VAL A 216 -6.07 6.48 -15.88
N SER A 217 -5.04 7.06 -16.52
CA SER A 217 -4.79 8.52 -16.57
C SER A 217 -4.73 9.19 -15.19
N CYS A 218 -4.30 8.45 -14.19
CA CYS A 218 -3.99 8.95 -12.85
C CYS A 218 -2.49 9.23 -12.72
N GLY A 219 -2.12 10.01 -11.71
CA GLY A 219 -0.75 10.20 -11.31
C GLY A 219 -0.59 9.94 -9.81
N THR A 220 0.62 9.59 -9.40
CA THR A 220 0.99 9.45 -8.00
C THR A 220 2.36 10.07 -7.73
N CYS A 221 2.61 10.46 -6.48
CA CYS A 221 3.94 10.76 -5.99
C CYS A 221 4.14 10.07 -4.65
N ALA A 222 4.87 8.97 -4.66
CA ALA A 222 5.30 8.28 -3.45
C ALA A 222 5.90 9.21 -2.39
N VAL A 223 5.53 8.98 -1.14
CA VAL A 223 5.91 9.76 0.04
C VAL A 223 6.54 8.82 1.06
N GLY A 224 7.86 8.94 1.21
CA GLY A 224 8.61 8.29 2.30
C GLY A 224 8.88 9.22 3.48
N ALA A 225 8.47 10.48 3.40
CA ALA A 225 8.61 11.47 4.45
C ALA A 225 7.22 11.84 4.99
N PHE A 226 6.88 11.27 6.14
CA PHE A 226 5.63 11.51 6.85
C PHE A 226 5.90 11.50 8.36
N ASP A 227 4.98 12.07 9.12
CA ASP A 227 4.96 12.00 10.58
C ASP A 227 4.37 10.63 10.98
N GLN A 228 5.24 9.73 11.45
CA GLN A 228 4.89 8.33 11.76
C GLN A 228 3.73 8.26 12.74
N GLU A 229 3.84 8.97 13.87
CA GLU A 229 2.86 8.93 14.95
C GLU A 229 1.49 9.43 14.47
N LYS A 230 1.46 10.51 13.67
CA LYS A 230 0.20 11.04 13.14
C LYS A 230 -0.45 10.08 12.15
N VAL A 231 0.31 9.49 11.23
CA VAL A 231 -0.26 8.54 10.27
C VAL A 231 -0.81 7.31 11.00
N ASP A 232 -0.04 6.75 11.95
CA ASP A 232 -0.47 5.56 12.69
C ASP A 232 -1.72 5.84 13.55
N GLN A 233 -1.81 7.03 14.17
CA GLN A 233 -3.00 7.48 14.88
C GLN A 233 -4.23 7.62 13.97
N LEU A 234 -4.07 8.19 12.77
CA LEU A 234 -5.18 8.31 11.81
C LEU A 234 -5.70 6.93 11.37
N LEU A 235 -4.79 5.97 11.18
CA LEU A 235 -5.11 4.59 10.83
C LEU A 235 -5.64 3.76 12.01
N ARG A 236 -5.39 4.21 13.26
CA ARG A 236 -5.61 3.45 14.50
C ARG A 236 -4.84 2.13 14.53
N VAL A 237 -3.57 2.17 14.12
CA VAL A 237 -2.61 1.09 14.34
C VAL A 237 -1.74 1.42 15.55
N ASP A 238 -1.10 0.41 16.14
CA ASP A 238 -0.38 0.55 17.42
C ASP A 238 1.01 1.19 17.29
N GLY A 239 1.61 1.21 16.09
CA GLY A 239 2.95 1.76 15.88
C GLY A 239 4.09 0.81 16.24
N GLU A 240 3.78 -0.41 16.71
CA GLU A 240 4.72 -1.42 17.20
C GLU A 240 4.65 -2.70 16.34
N GLU A 241 3.50 -3.36 16.31
CA GLU A 241 3.19 -4.59 15.57
C GLU A 241 2.61 -4.29 14.18
N GLU A 242 1.95 -3.15 14.03
CA GLU A 242 1.54 -2.60 12.74
C GLU A 242 1.80 -1.10 12.67
N PHE A 243 2.49 -0.66 11.62
CA PHE A 243 2.82 0.75 11.42
C PHE A 243 2.92 1.08 9.93
N CYS A 244 2.66 2.35 9.59
CA CYS A 244 2.84 2.88 8.25
C CYS A 244 4.31 2.78 7.82
N ILE A 245 4.56 2.33 6.60
CA ILE A 245 5.92 2.25 6.03
C ILE A 245 6.06 3.07 4.75
N TYR A 246 4.95 3.35 4.06
CA TYR A 246 4.97 4.05 2.78
C TYR A 246 3.60 4.62 2.43
N ALA A 247 3.57 5.83 1.88
CA ALA A 247 2.36 6.48 1.40
C ALA A 247 2.47 6.86 -0.08
N ALA A 248 1.33 6.92 -0.77
CA ALA A 248 1.22 7.33 -2.16
C ALA A 248 -0.13 8.04 -2.40
N PRO A 249 -0.16 9.38 -2.37
CA PRO A 249 -1.29 10.15 -2.90
C PRO A 249 -1.51 9.82 -4.38
N VAL A 250 -2.78 9.69 -4.78
CA VAL A 250 -3.20 9.43 -6.16
C VAL A 250 -4.31 10.41 -6.54
N GLY A 251 -4.22 10.96 -7.75
CA GLY A 251 -5.28 11.77 -8.33
C GLY A 251 -5.22 11.79 -9.85
N LYS A 252 -6.28 12.32 -10.48
CA LYS A 252 -6.29 12.56 -11.92
C LYS A 252 -5.19 13.54 -12.32
N LYS A 253 -4.50 13.27 -13.42
CA LYS A 253 -3.53 14.22 -13.97
C LYS A 253 -4.29 15.48 -14.42
N PRO A 254 -3.75 16.69 -14.21
CA PRO A 254 -4.32 17.89 -14.81
C PRO A 254 -4.41 17.71 -16.33
N ASN A 255 -5.50 18.14 -16.95
CA ASN A 255 -5.57 18.25 -18.40
C ASN A 255 -4.47 19.22 -18.85
N THR A 256 -3.41 18.69 -19.43
CA THR A 256 -2.48 19.48 -20.22
C THR A 256 -3.13 19.66 -21.59
N GLU A 257 -4.03 20.65 -21.71
CA GLU A 257 -4.17 21.29 -23.00
C GLU A 257 -2.81 21.91 -23.33
N CYS A 258 -2.18 21.42 -24.41
CA CYS A 258 -0.95 22.00 -24.96
C CYS A 258 -1.22 23.41 -25.50
#